data_AF-A0A0G1BDG7-F1
#
_entry.id   AF-A0A0G1BDG7-F1
#
_cell.length_a   1.000
_cell.length_b   1.000
_cell.length_c   1.000
_cell.angle_alpha   90.00
_cell.angle_beta   90.00
_cell.angle_gamma   90.00
#
_symmetry.space_group_name_H-M   'P 1'
#
loop_
_entity.id
_entity.type
_entity.pdbx_description
1 polymer ?
#
loop_
_entity_poly.entity_id
_entity_poly.type
_entity_poly.pdbx_seq_one_letter_code
_entity_poly.pdbx_strand_id
1 'polypeptide(L)'
;MDMSVLERLDGYRAVSFDWISSGKHDVGAIAQELYEIFPEAVSVGNDTLGPHGEGAWGIQYSKLGALALQGVKELKQELDAYNALLLSGGVDGFVNQTTQNNTLTFSQNIVFTEHVSFGEDTVGSALIQAGEDGVLVRFGTVYDTPPIVNLTLASDATLDAYFVDAVDTESFTIRIRPSVSQDIMINWSAFGHVSETVSEAPALPSSSADSGSDSLTDLANNYLTDNGLTLDPETSTTTPISTSTPAEEILQEETPSSTLPIIEEPAPTLDTSSTTPIESL
;
A
#
# COMPACT_ATOMS: atom_id res chain seq x y z
N MET A 1 13.72 -8.10 -20.77
CA MET A 1 12.75 -7.43 -19.88
C MET A 1 13.58 -6.56 -18.98
N ASP A 2 13.15 -5.32 -18.76
CA ASP A 2 13.86 -4.44 -17.83
C ASP A 2 13.44 -4.83 -16.41
N MET A 3 14.42 -5.08 -15.55
CA MET A 3 14.18 -5.48 -14.15
C MET A 3 13.66 -4.29 -13.34
N SER A 4 12.81 -4.56 -12.35
CA SER A 4 12.34 -3.52 -11.41
C SER A 4 13.51 -3.02 -10.53
N VAL A 5 13.34 -1.89 -9.85
CA VAL A 5 14.35 -1.40 -8.90
C VAL A 5 14.44 -2.35 -7.69
N LEU A 6 13.31 -2.92 -7.26
CA LEU A 6 13.23 -3.91 -6.19
C LEU A 6 13.95 -5.22 -6.55
N GLU A 7 13.77 -5.74 -7.76
CA GLU A 7 14.50 -6.93 -8.26
C GLU A 7 16.02 -6.66 -8.30
N ARG A 8 16.42 -5.47 -8.77
CA ARG A 8 17.84 -5.04 -8.83
C ARG A 8 18.46 -4.85 -7.44
N LEU A 9 17.64 -4.59 -6.41
CA LEU A 9 18.11 -4.44 -5.03
C LEU A 9 18.54 -5.76 -4.37
N ASP A 10 18.14 -6.94 -4.87
CA ASP A 10 18.64 -8.22 -4.33
C ASP A 10 20.16 -8.39 -4.53
N GLY A 11 20.70 -7.81 -5.61
CA GLY A 11 22.14 -7.74 -5.84
C GLY A 11 22.87 -6.64 -5.04
N TYR A 12 22.16 -5.75 -4.34
CA TYR A 12 22.78 -4.64 -3.59
C TYR A 12 23.42 -5.13 -2.29
N ARG A 13 24.73 -4.95 -2.17
CA ARG A 13 25.48 -5.32 -0.96
C ARG A 13 26.02 -4.11 -0.20
N ALA A 14 25.45 -3.86 0.98
CA ALA A 14 26.08 -3.00 1.97
C ALA A 14 27.27 -3.72 2.62
N VAL A 15 28.38 -3.00 2.83
CA VAL A 15 29.62 -3.50 3.43
C VAL A 15 30.13 -2.52 4.49
N SER A 16 30.78 -3.05 5.52
CA SER A 16 31.62 -2.27 6.44
C SER A 16 33.10 -2.46 6.08
N PHE A 17 33.90 -1.40 6.24
CA PHE A 17 35.31 -1.40 5.87
C PHE A 17 36.10 -0.36 6.68
N ASP A 18 37.42 -0.53 6.75
CA ASP A 18 38.33 0.44 7.36
C ASP A 18 39.16 1.15 6.28
N TRP A 19 39.26 2.47 6.37
CA TRP A 19 40.05 3.27 5.43
C TRP A 19 41.55 3.03 5.59
N ILE A 20 42.23 2.49 4.57
CA ILE A 20 43.68 2.19 4.59
C ILE A 20 44.53 3.39 5.03
N SER A 21 44.14 4.61 4.67
CA SER A 21 44.87 5.85 4.99
C SER A 21 44.75 6.33 6.44
N SER A 22 43.75 5.88 7.19
CA SER A 22 43.43 6.44 8.52
C SER A 22 43.05 5.41 9.59
N GLY A 23 42.75 4.16 9.21
CA GLY A 23 42.19 3.14 10.09
C GLY A 23 40.77 3.44 10.57
N LYS A 24 40.10 4.48 10.03
CA LYS A 24 38.72 4.83 10.40
C LYS A 24 37.75 3.80 9.82
N HIS A 25 36.84 3.30 10.67
CA HIS A 25 35.72 2.48 10.27
C HIS A 25 34.64 3.26 9.50
N ASP A 26 34.05 2.65 8.47
CA ASP A 26 32.95 3.19 7.68
C ASP A 26 32.02 2.10 7.14
N VAL A 27 30.86 2.53 6.65
CA VAL A 27 29.84 1.65 6.02
C VAL A 27 29.39 2.28 4.71
N GLY A 28 29.26 1.46 3.66
CA GLY A 28 28.84 1.90 2.33
C GLY A 28 28.58 0.73 1.38
N ALA A 29 28.81 0.96 0.08
CA ALA A 29 28.78 -0.07 -0.96
C ALA A 29 30.06 0.03 -1.81
N ILE A 30 30.37 -1.04 -2.56
CA ILE A 30 31.51 -1.05 -3.47
C ILE A 30 31.06 -0.58 -4.86
N ALA A 31 31.71 0.46 -5.40
CA ALA A 31 31.29 1.12 -6.65
C ALA A 31 31.28 0.18 -7.86
N GLN A 32 32.24 -0.76 -7.93
CA GLN A 32 32.31 -1.76 -9.00
C GLN A 32 31.16 -2.77 -8.94
N GLU A 33 30.77 -3.20 -7.74
CA GLU A 33 29.65 -4.14 -7.56
C GLU A 33 28.30 -3.43 -7.80
N LEU A 34 28.19 -2.19 -7.34
CA LEU A 34 27.02 -1.35 -7.59
C LEU A 34 26.83 -1.05 -9.08
N TYR A 35 27.88 -1.04 -9.90
CA TYR A 35 27.79 -0.77 -11.34
C TYR A 35 27.11 -1.90 -12.12
N GLU A 36 27.28 -3.15 -11.71
CA GLU A 36 26.64 -4.32 -12.35
C GLU A 36 25.10 -4.28 -12.18
N ILE A 37 24.61 -3.66 -11.10
CA ILE A 37 23.17 -3.58 -10.77
C ILE A 37 22.55 -2.21 -11.03
N PHE A 38 23.26 -1.12 -10.78
CA PHE A 38 22.84 0.29 -10.87
C PHE A 38 23.94 1.16 -11.51
N PRO A 39 24.28 0.95 -12.79
CA PRO A 39 25.30 1.74 -13.48
C PRO A 39 24.99 3.24 -13.49
N GLU A 40 23.71 3.63 -13.45
CA GLU A 40 23.26 5.02 -13.34
C GLU A 40 23.67 5.71 -12.02
N ALA A 41 23.93 4.94 -10.97
CA ALA A 41 24.33 5.41 -9.63
C ALA A 41 25.85 5.46 -9.42
N VAL A 42 26.65 5.10 -10.44
CA VAL A 42 28.12 5.01 -10.33
C VAL A 42 28.78 5.96 -11.33
N SER A 43 29.86 6.62 -10.91
CA SER A 43 30.82 7.26 -11.82
C SER A 43 31.96 6.27 -12.09
N VAL A 44 32.04 5.78 -13.33
CA VAL A 44 33.12 4.90 -13.80
C VAL A 44 34.45 5.65 -13.72
N GLY A 45 35.44 5.01 -13.11
CA GLY A 45 36.80 5.56 -12.98
C GLY A 45 37.68 5.30 -14.20
N ASN A 46 38.99 5.47 -14.01
CA ASN A 46 40.05 5.19 -14.97
C ASN A 46 41.00 4.13 -14.38
N ASP A 47 41.68 3.36 -15.24
CA ASP A 47 42.63 2.31 -14.83
C ASP A 47 43.87 2.89 -14.14
N THR A 48 44.20 4.15 -14.44
CA THR A 48 45.28 4.91 -13.79
C THR A 48 44.70 5.98 -12.87
N LEU A 49 44.95 5.84 -11.58
CA LEU A 49 44.63 6.86 -10.56
C LEU A 49 45.62 8.03 -10.61
N GLY A 50 45.10 9.24 -10.45
CA GLY A 50 45.91 10.45 -10.24
C GLY A 50 46.57 10.50 -8.85
N PRO A 51 47.46 11.48 -8.61
CA PRO A 51 48.25 11.59 -7.38
C PRO A 51 47.42 11.77 -6.10
N HIS A 52 46.14 12.14 -6.22
CA HIS A 52 45.20 12.28 -5.10
C HIS A 52 43.96 11.39 -5.26
N GLY A 53 44.03 10.35 -6.09
CA GLY A 53 42.92 9.42 -6.35
C GLY A 53 41.95 9.88 -7.43
N GLU A 54 42.31 10.89 -8.23
CA GLU A 54 41.53 11.31 -9.40
C GLU A 54 41.33 10.12 -10.35
N GLY A 55 40.12 9.91 -10.84
CA GLY A 55 39.79 8.72 -11.64
C GLY A 55 39.46 7.47 -10.82
N ALA A 56 39.34 7.54 -9.49
CA ALA A 56 38.71 6.47 -8.73
C ALA A 56 37.24 6.26 -9.15
N TRP A 57 36.75 5.02 -9.04
CA TRP A 57 35.32 4.73 -9.17
C TRP A 57 34.56 5.34 -7.98
N GLY A 58 33.40 5.94 -8.24
CA GLY A 58 32.66 6.70 -7.24
C GLY A 58 31.17 6.37 -7.23
N ILE A 59 30.54 6.49 -6.07
CA ILE A 59 29.09 6.28 -5.90
C ILE A 59 28.39 7.64 -5.83
N GLN A 60 27.36 7.81 -6.65
CA GLN A 60 26.51 8.99 -6.68
C GLN A 60 25.40 8.84 -5.63
N TYR A 61 25.76 8.98 -4.35
CA TYR A 61 24.87 8.75 -3.19
C TYR A 61 23.53 9.51 -3.26
N SER A 62 23.47 10.66 -3.91
CA SER A 62 22.23 11.40 -4.16
C SER A 62 21.20 10.62 -4.98
N LYS A 63 21.64 9.74 -5.89
CA LYS A 63 20.76 8.88 -6.69
C LYS A 63 20.26 7.66 -5.92
N LEU A 64 21.03 7.17 -4.94
CA LEU A 64 20.61 6.03 -4.12
C LEU A 64 19.34 6.34 -3.32
N GLY A 65 19.12 7.59 -2.89
CA GLY A 65 17.88 7.99 -2.24
C GLY A 65 16.64 7.84 -3.15
N ALA A 66 16.76 8.21 -4.42
CA ALA A 66 15.67 8.05 -5.40
C ALA A 66 15.41 6.57 -5.72
N LEU A 67 16.46 5.77 -5.89
CA LEU A 67 16.35 4.32 -6.09
C LEU A 67 15.73 3.62 -4.88
N ALA A 68 16.13 3.99 -3.65
CA ALA A 68 15.53 3.44 -2.43
C ALA A 68 14.04 3.77 -2.31
N LEU A 69 13.62 5.00 -2.64
CA LEU A 69 12.20 5.39 -2.65
C LEU A 69 11.40 4.61 -3.71
N GLN A 70 11.96 4.40 -4.91
CA GLN A 70 11.33 3.59 -5.95
C GLN A 70 11.23 2.11 -5.54
N GLY A 71 12.27 1.54 -4.93
CA GLY A 71 12.24 0.18 -4.39
C GLY A 71 11.22 0.01 -3.25
N VAL A 72 11.09 1.00 -2.35
CA VAL A 72 10.04 1.01 -1.32
C VAL A 72 8.63 1.11 -1.92
N LYS A 73 8.45 1.89 -3.00
CA LYS A 73 7.18 1.99 -3.73
C LYS A 73 6.81 0.65 -4.38
N GLU A 74 7.76 0.00 -5.05
CA GLU A 74 7.57 -1.33 -5.67
C GLU A 74 7.31 -2.39 -4.60
N LEU A 75 8.04 -2.40 -3.49
CA LEU A 75 7.80 -3.30 -2.35
C LEU A 75 6.41 -3.09 -1.74
N LYS A 76 5.95 -1.84 -1.66
CA LYS A 76 4.58 -1.54 -1.24
C LYS A 76 3.56 -2.09 -2.24
N GLN A 77 3.80 -1.98 -3.55
CA GLN A 77 2.90 -2.53 -4.56
C GLN A 77 2.82 -4.06 -4.49
N GLU A 78 3.94 -4.76 -4.27
CA GLU A 78 3.95 -6.21 -4.03
C GLU A 78 3.24 -6.57 -2.72
N LEU A 79 3.46 -5.81 -1.64
CA LEU A 79 2.79 -6.02 -0.36
C LEU A 79 1.27 -5.76 -0.45
N ASP A 80 0.85 -4.72 -1.16
CA ASP A 80 -0.56 -4.40 -1.40
C ASP A 80 -1.23 -5.52 -2.24
N ALA A 81 -0.55 -6.05 -3.26
CA ALA A 81 -1.02 -7.19 -4.06
C ALA A 81 -1.04 -8.52 -3.27
N TYR A 82 -0.01 -8.78 -2.46
CA TYR A 82 0.06 -9.96 -1.59
C TYR A 82 -0.98 -9.89 -0.47
N ASN A 83 -1.22 -8.71 0.10
CA ASN A 83 -2.32 -8.49 1.02
C ASN A 83 -3.66 -8.71 0.33
N ALA A 84 -3.90 -8.17 -0.88
CA ALA A 84 -5.12 -8.47 -1.64
C ALA A 84 -5.33 -9.98 -1.89
N LEU A 85 -4.25 -10.75 -2.04
CA LEU A 85 -4.28 -12.21 -2.18
C LEU A 85 -4.49 -12.94 -0.83
N LEU A 86 -3.95 -12.41 0.28
CA LEU A 86 -4.14 -12.92 1.65
C LEU A 86 -5.46 -12.48 2.29
N LEU A 87 -6.13 -11.45 1.77
CA LEU A 87 -7.34 -10.84 2.32
C LEU A 87 -8.61 -11.68 2.14
N SER A 88 -8.44 -12.99 1.92
CA SER A 88 -9.43 -14.02 2.27
C SER A 88 -9.70 -14.12 3.79
N GLY A 89 -9.10 -13.26 4.63
CA GLY A 89 -9.27 -13.28 6.10
C GLY A 89 -9.13 -11.95 6.86
N GLY A 90 -9.36 -10.77 6.26
CA GLY A 90 -9.12 -9.47 6.95
C GLY A 90 -9.96 -8.28 6.48
N VAL A 91 -11.28 -8.41 6.50
CA VAL A 91 -12.24 -7.50 5.82
C VAL A 91 -12.16 -6.02 6.25
N ASP A 92 -11.66 -5.71 7.46
CA ASP A 92 -11.68 -4.36 8.05
C ASP A 92 -10.91 -3.30 7.25
N GLY A 93 -9.89 -3.70 6.49
CA GLY A 93 -9.15 -2.80 5.59
C GLY A 93 -9.97 -2.40 4.36
N PHE A 94 -10.70 -3.36 3.77
CA PHE A 94 -11.51 -3.17 2.56
C PHE A 94 -12.72 -2.26 2.83
N VAL A 95 -13.37 -2.41 3.98
CA VAL A 95 -14.53 -1.58 4.38
C VAL A 95 -14.19 -0.09 4.46
N ASN A 96 -12.94 0.27 4.75
CA ASN A 96 -12.52 1.67 4.84
C ASN A 96 -12.17 2.32 3.49
N GLN A 97 -12.23 1.58 2.38
CA GLN A 97 -12.12 2.13 1.02
C GLN A 97 -13.42 1.97 0.22
N THR A 98 -14.57 2.01 0.93
CA THR A 98 -15.92 1.96 0.36
C THR A 98 -16.17 3.13 -0.59
N THR A 99 -16.06 2.88 -1.90
CA THR A 99 -16.64 3.74 -2.94
C THR A 99 -17.46 2.90 -3.90
N GLN A 100 -18.75 2.77 -3.57
CA GLN A 100 -19.84 2.18 -4.37
C GLN A 100 -19.75 0.66 -4.62
N ASN A 101 -20.67 -0.05 -3.96
CA ASN A 101 -21.02 -1.47 -4.10
C ASN A 101 -19.95 -2.44 -3.53
N ASN A 102 -20.20 -2.96 -2.32
CA ASN A 102 -19.33 -3.90 -1.59
C ASN A 102 -19.34 -5.33 -2.19
N THR A 103 -19.29 -5.45 -3.51
CA THR A 103 -19.30 -6.72 -4.23
C THR A 103 -17.87 -7.25 -4.39
N LEU A 104 -17.61 -8.46 -3.89
CA LEU A 104 -16.35 -9.15 -4.13
C LEU A 104 -16.50 -10.12 -5.32
N THR A 105 -15.84 -9.81 -6.43
CA THR A 105 -15.88 -10.62 -7.66
C THR A 105 -14.63 -11.46 -7.81
N PHE A 106 -14.80 -12.76 -8.02
CA PHE A 106 -13.71 -13.70 -8.29
C PHE A 106 -13.67 -14.09 -9.77
N SER A 107 -12.61 -13.73 -10.48
CA SER A 107 -12.43 -14.05 -11.91
C SER A 107 -11.88 -15.47 -12.15
N GLN A 108 -11.83 -16.32 -11.12
CA GLN A 108 -11.27 -17.67 -11.15
C GLN A 108 -12.14 -18.61 -10.31
N ASN A 109 -11.92 -19.92 -10.46
CA ASN A 109 -12.62 -20.94 -9.68
C ASN A 109 -12.34 -20.77 -8.18
N ILE A 110 -13.41 -20.77 -7.38
CA ILE A 110 -13.33 -20.74 -5.91
C ILE A 110 -13.41 -22.18 -5.38
N VAL A 111 -12.56 -22.54 -4.44
CA VAL A 111 -12.59 -23.83 -3.74
C VAL A 111 -12.57 -23.57 -2.24
N PHE A 112 -13.59 -24.08 -1.54
CA PHE A 112 -13.65 -24.09 -0.08
C PHE A 112 -13.20 -25.47 0.42
N THR A 113 -12.18 -25.52 1.27
CA THR A 113 -11.67 -26.76 1.86
C THR A 113 -12.40 -27.17 3.15
N GLU A 114 -13.16 -26.24 3.73
CA GLU A 114 -13.87 -26.35 5.00
C GLU A 114 -15.32 -25.87 4.83
N HIS A 115 -16.09 -25.85 5.91
CA HIS A 115 -17.46 -25.36 5.91
C HIS A 115 -17.56 -23.86 5.59
N VAL A 116 -18.60 -23.49 4.83
CA VAL A 116 -18.96 -22.10 4.51
C VAL A 116 -20.19 -21.71 5.32
N SER A 117 -20.14 -20.53 5.95
CA SER A 117 -21.27 -19.90 6.62
C SER A 117 -21.85 -18.79 5.75
N PHE A 118 -23.17 -18.68 5.71
CA PHE A 118 -23.90 -17.67 4.95
C PHE A 118 -24.80 -16.84 5.88
N GLY A 119 -25.16 -15.62 5.46
CA GLY A 119 -26.06 -14.75 6.22
C GLY A 119 -27.53 -15.13 6.08
N GLU A 120 -28.38 -14.53 6.91
CA GLU A 120 -29.83 -14.79 6.99
C GLU A 120 -30.59 -14.54 5.68
N ASP A 121 -30.06 -13.68 4.79
CA ASP A 121 -30.64 -13.40 3.47
C ASP A 121 -30.35 -14.50 2.43
N THR A 122 -29.31 -15.30 2.65
CA THR A 122 -28.83 -16.32 1.68
C THR A 122 -29.30 -17.73 2.03
N VAL A 123 -29.46 -18.05 3.31
CA VAL A 123 -29.94 -19.36 3.78
C VAL A 123 -30.84 -19.21 5.00
N GLY A 124 -31.88 -20.05 5.08
CA GLY A 124 -32.75 -20.04 6.25
C GLY A 124 -33.77 -21.18 6.26
N SER A 125 -34.69 -21.07 7.22
CA SER A 125 -35.85 -21.96 7.36
C SER A 125 -37.11 -21.12 7.50
N ALA A 126 -38.21 -21.58 6.92
CA ALA A 126 -39.52 -20.95 7.01
C ALA A 126 -40.55 -21.95 7.56
N LEU A 127 -41.51 -21.45 8.33
CA LEU A 127 -42.59 -22.22 8.92
C LEU A 127 -43.91 -21.80 8.27
N ILE A 128 -44.62 -22.77 7.68
CA ILE A 128 -46.01 -22.63 7.23
C ILE A 128 -46.87 -23.26 8.32
N GLN A 129 -47.88 -22.54 8.82
CA GLN A 129 -48.71 -23.04 9.93
C GLN A 129 -49.73 -24.07 9.45
N ALA A 130 -50.16 -24.94 10.37
CA ALA A 130 -51.21 -25.93 10.12
C ALA A 130 -52.47 -25.30 9.48
N GLY A 131 -52.81 -25.76 8.27
CA GLY A 131 -53.94 -25.29 7.48
C GLY A 131 -53.62 -24.20 6.46
N GLU A 132 -52.46 -23.56 6.54
CA GLU A 132 -51.98 -22.59 5.54
C GLU A 132 -51.43 -23.30 4.28
N ASP A 133 -51.36 -22.57 3.17
CA ASP A 133 -50.83 -23.05 1.88
C ASP A 133 -49.51 -22.36 1.47
N GLY A 134 -48.96 -21.50 2.32
CA GLY A 134 -47.70 -20.81 2.05
C GLY A 134 -47.30 -19.76 3.09
N VAL A 135 -46.07 -19.26 2.94
CA VAL A 135 -45.46 -18.25 3.82
C VAL A 135 -44.63 -17.28 2.98
N LEU A 136 -44.66 -15.99 3.34
CA LEU A 136 -43.81 -14.95 2.74
C LEU A 136 -42.49 -14.87 3.51
N VAL A 137 -41.37 -15.03 2.80
CA VAL A 137 -40.03 -14.76 3.31
C VAL A 137 -39.58 -13.40 2.79
N ARG A 138 -38.98 -12.58 3.64
CA ARG A 138 -38.43 -11.26 3.29
C ARG A 138 -36.93 -11.25 3.56
N PHE A 139 -36.18 -10.63 2.66
CA PHE A 139 -34.77 -10.36 2.89
C PHE A 139 -34.63 -9.10 3.77
N GLY A 140 -33.67 -9.12 4.70
CA GLY A 140 -33.24 -7.95 5.45
C GLY A 140 -32.43 -6.98 4.59
N THR A 141 -31.66 -7.51 3.63
CA THR A 141 -30.97 -6.74 2.59
C THR A 141 -31.57 -7.06 1.22
N VAL A 142 -31.96 -6.03 0.46
CA VAL A 142 -32.50 -6.23 -0.89
C VAL A 142 -31.42 -6.68 -1.87
N TYR A 143 -31.77 -7.59 -2.78
CA TYR A 143 -30.89 -8.01 -3.88
C TYR A 143 -30.97 -7.01 -5.05
N ASP A 144 -29.89 -6.85 -5.81
CA ASP A 144 -29.89 -6.03 -7.05
C ASP A 144 -30.77 -6.62 -8.16
N THR A 145 -30.93 -7.95 -8.17
CA THR A 145 -31.77 -8.72 -9.11
C THR A 145 -32.50 -9.84 -8.36
N PRO A 146 -33.72 -10.25 -8.79
CA PRO A 146 -34.44 -11.36 -8.15
C PRO A 146 -33.57 -12.62 -8.08
N PRO A 147 -33.31 -13.18 -6.88
CA PRO A 147 -32.38 -14.30 -6.70
C PRO A 147 -32.98 -15.63 -7.18
N ILE A 148 -32.12 -16.61 -7.42
CA ILE A 148 -32.53 -18.00 -7.63
C ILE A 148 -32.73 -18.65 -6.25
N VAL A 149 -33.97 -19.04 -5.95
CA VAL A 149 -34.35 -19.65 -4.67
C VAL A 149 -34.52 -21.16 -4.82
N ASN A 150 -33.84 -21.93 -3.98
CA ASN A 150 -33.99 -23.38 -3.85
C ASN A 150 -34.71 -23.71 -2.54
N LEU A 151 -35.52 -24.78 -2.54
CA LEU A 151 -36.24 -25.27 -1.37
C LEU A 151 -35.85 -26.71 -1.02
N THR A 152 -35.96 -27.06 0.25
CA THR A 152 -35.85 -28.44 0.73
C THR A 152 -36.85 -28.64 1.87
N LEU A 153 -37.77 -29.58 1.69
CA LEU A 153 -38.75 -29.94 2.71
C LEU A 153 -38.03 -30.52 3.94
N ALA A 154 -38.24 -29.93 5.12
CA ALA A 154 -37.61 -30.32 6.38
C ALA A 154 -38.58 -31.04 7.34
N SER A 155 -39.89 -30.92 7.13
CA SER A 155 -40.92 -31.71 7.83
C SER A 155 -41.23 -33.03 7.11
N ASP A 156 -41.51 -34.09 7.89
CA ASP A 156 -42.09 -35.33 7.36
C ASP A 156 -43.57 -35.11 7.02
N ALA A 157 -43.85 -34.81 5.76
CA ALA A 157 -45.18 -34.47 5.26
C ALA A 157 -45.39 -34.93 3.82
N THR A 158 -46.54 -35.53 3.55
CA THR A 158 -46.96 -35.89 2.19
C THR A 158 -47.57 -34.68 1.49
N LEU A 159 -46.83 -34.09 0.55
CA LEU A 159 -47.28 -32.99 -0.30
C LEU A 159 -47.26 -33.44 -1.77
N ASP A 160 -48.22 -32.96 -2.56
CA ASP A 160 -48.21 -33.12 -4.03
C ASP A 160 -47.14 -32.21 -4.66
N ALA A 161 -46.96 -31.01 -4.10
CA ALA A 161 -45.95 -30.05 -4.51
C ALA A 161 -45.59 -29.07 -3.38
N TYR A 162 -44.32 -28.65 -3.36
CA TYR A 162 -43.86 -27.44 -2.71
C TYR A 162 -43.02 -26.65 -3.73
N PHE A 163 -43.18 -25.32 -3.77
CA PHE A 163 -42.56 -24.49 -4.81
C PHE A 163 -42.40 -23.05 -4.35
N VAL A 164 -41.52 -22.32 -5.03
CA VAL A 164 -41.36 -20.87 -4.86
C VAL A 164 -42.30 -20.16 -5.84
N ASP A 165 -42.93 -19.10 -5.37
CA ASP A 165 -43.81 -18.20 -6.12
C ASP A 165 -43.46 -16.74 -5.79
N ALA A 166 -43.78 -15.82 -6.69
CA ALA A 166 -43.57 -14.37 -6.53
C ALA A 166 -42.16 -14.01 -5.98
N VAL A 167 -41.09 -14.41 -6.68
CA VAL A 167 -39.72 -14.00 -6.34
C VAL A 167 -39.45 -12.59 -6.85
N ASP A 168 -39.08 -11.69 -5.93
CA ASP A 168 -38.60 -10.35 -6.24
C ASP A 168 -37.29 -10.05 -5.49
N THR A 169 -36.85 -8.79 -5.50
CA THR A 169 -35.60 -8.33 -4.87
C THR A 169 -35.70 -8.18 -3.35
N GLU A 170 -36.90 -8.17 -2.78
CA GLU A 170 -37.17 -7.93 -1.36
C GLU A 170 -37.71 -9.18 -0.64
N SER A 171 -38.26 -10.14 -1.38
CA SER A 171 -39.04 -11.25 -0.86
C SER A 171 -39.26 -12.41 -1.84
N PHE A 172 -39.75 -13.52 -1.32
CA PHE A 172 -40.36 -14.60 -2.10
C PHE A 172 -41.44 -15.31 -1.28
N THR A 173 -42.39 -15.95 -1.95
CA THR A 173 -43.42 -16.77 -1.29
C THR A 173 -43.11 -18.25 -1.46
N ILE A 174 -43.11 -19.01 -0.37
CA ILE A 174 -43.09 -20.47 -0.41
C ILE A 174 -44.54 -20.95 -0.42
N ARG A 175 -44.89 -21.86 -1.33
CA ARG A 175 -46.22 -22.47 -1.43
C ARG A 175 -46.18 -23.98 -1.28
N ILE A 176 -47.21 -24.56 -0.68
CA ILE A 176 -47.43 -26.01 -0.57
C ILE A 176 -48.81 -26.40 -1.10
N ARG A 177 -48.92 -27.61 -1.65
CA ARG A 177 -50.17 -28.22 -2.07
C ARG A 177 -50.17 -29.72 -1.73
N PRO A 178 -51.26 -30.28 -1.16
CA PRO A 178 -52.37 -29.55 -0.52
C PRO A 178 -51.90 -28.77 0.72
N SER A 179 -52.75 -27.91 1.28
CA SER A 179 -52.55 -27.47 2.67
C SER A 179 -52.81 -28.65 3.62
N VAL A 180 -52.07 -28.70 4.73
CA VAL A 180 -52.03 -29.84 5.66
C VAL A 180 -52.25 -29.38 7.08
N SER A 181 -52.85 -30.22 7.92
CA SER A 181 -53.24 -29.88 9.30
C SER A 181 -52.10 -29.96 10.32
N GLN A 182 -50.85 -29.80 9.89
CA GLN A 182 -49.65 -29.80 10.73
C GLN A 182 -48.70 -28.71 10.23
N ASP A 183 -47.85 -28.19 11.11
CA ASP A 183 -46.87 -27.17 10.72
C ASP A 183 -45.80 -27.76 9.79
N ILE A 184 -45.45 -27.02 8.74
CA ILE A 184 -44.49 -27.45 7.72
C ILE A 184 -43.28 -26.53 7.72
N MET A 185 -42.12 -27.12 8.01
CA MET A 185 -40.83 -26.46 7.92
C MET A 185 -40.20 -26.74 6.56
N ILE A 186 -39.76 -25.68 5.89
CA ILE A 186 -39.03 -25.74 4.63
C ILE A 186 -37.73 -24.94 4.78
N ASN A 187 -36.61 -25.59 4.51
CA ASN A 187 -35.32 -24.93 4.39
C ASN A 187 -35.20 -24.31 2.99
N TRP A 188 -34.52 -23.18 2.89
CA TRP A 188 -34.36 -22.45 1.65
C TRP A 188 -32.94 -21.88 1.51
N SER A 189 -32.53 -21.66 0.27
CA SER A 189 -31.31 -20.91 -0.06
C SER A 189 -31.55 -20.03 -1.28
N ALA A 190 -31.03 -18.80 -1.25
CA ALA A 190 -31.24 -17.76 -2.25
C ALA A 190 -29.90 -17.22 -2.76
N PHE A 191 -29.70 -17.27 -4.09
CA PHE A 191 -28.47 -16.83 -4.74
C PHE A 191 -28.76 -15.78 -5.80
N GLY A 192 -28.26 -14.56 -5.61
CA GLY A 192 -28.24 -13.55 -6.67
C GLY A 192 -27.35 -13.99 -7.83
N HIS A 193 -27.58 -13.43 -9.03
CA HIS A 193 -26.69 -13.63 -10.16
C HIS A 193 -26.06 -12.29 -10.60
N VAL A 194 -24.81 -12.34 -11.04
CA VAL A 194 -24.21 -11.23 -11.78
C VAL A 194 -24.56 -11.44 -13.25
N SER A 195 -25.40 -10.57 -13.79
CA SER A 195 -25.68 -10.57 -15.22
C SER A 195 -24.56 -9.82 -15.94
N GLU A 196 -23.82 -10.49 -16.83
CA GLU A 196 -22.89 -9.79 -17.71
C GLU A 196 -23.69 -8.87 -18.64
N THR A 197 -23.62 -7.56 -18.40
CA THR A 197 -24.01 -6.56 -19.39
C THR A 197 -23.01 -6.62 -20.54
N VAL A 198 -23.28 -7.53 -21.48
CA VAL A 198 -22.71 -7.50 -22.84
C VAL A 198 -23.11 -6.16 -23.44
N SER A 199 -22.21 -5.17 -23.31
CA SER A 199 -22.43 -3.83 -23.81
C SER A 199 -22.38 -3.86 -25.33
N GLU A 200 -23.55 -4.06 -25.94
CA GLU A 200 -23.73 -3.88 -27.37
C GLU A 200 -23.34 -2.45 -27.73
N ALA A 201 -22.35 -2.32 -28.62
CA ALA A 201 -21.61 -1.08 -28.79
C ALA A 201 -22.53 0.08 -29.22
N PRO A 202 -22.56 1.21 -28.48
CA PRO A 202 -23.33 2.38 -28.91
C PRO A 202 -22.76 2.94 -30.20
N ALA A 203 -23.61 3.11 -31.21
CA ALA A 203 -23.22 3.80 -32.45
C ALA A 203 -22.82 5.26 -32.16
N LEU A 204 -21.67 5.67 -32.69
CA LEU A 204 -21.05 6.98 -32.47
C LEU A 204 -21.96 8.16 -32.85
N PRO A 205 -22.07 9.18 -31.99
CA PRO A 205 -22.13 10.57 -32.40
C PRO A 205 -20.73 11.20 -32.32
N SER A 206 -20.28 11.79 -33.43
CA SER A 206 -19.03 12.53 -33.50
C SER A 206 -19.14 13.87 -32.76
N SER A 207 -18.33 14.06 -31.72
CA SER A 207 -17.94 15.39 -31.24
C SER A 207 -16.51 15.37 -30.70
N SER A 208 -15.65 16.16 -31.33
CA SER A 208 -14.24 16.33 -30.98
C SER A 208 -14.06 16.92 -29.58
N ALA A 209 -13.38 16.19 -28.70
CA ALA A 209 -12.76 16.71 -27.48
C ALA A 209 -11.37 16.08 -27.33
N ASP A 210 -10.42 16.94 -26.96
CA ASP A 210 -8.98 16.72 -26.97
C ASP A 210 -8.53 15.50 -26.15
N SER A 211 -7.59 14.71 -26.69
CA SER A 211 -7.03 13.54 -25.99
C SER A 211 -5.92 14.00 -25.03
N GLY A 212 -6.31 14.37 -23.83
CA GLY A 212 -5.41 14.48 -22.69
C GLY A 212 -4.77 13.13 -22.40
N SER A 213 -3.59 12.89 -22.97
CA SER A 213 -2.73 11.76 -22.64
C SER A 213 -2.27 11.93 -21.19
N ASP A 214 -2.79 11.12 -20.27
CA ASP A 214 -2.30 11.02 -18.89
C ASP A 214 -0.83 10.62 -18.86
N SER A 215 0.05 11.61 -18.97
CA SER A 215 1.49 11.43 -18.94
C SER A 215 1.98 11.54 -17.50
N LEU A 216 3.05 10.82 -17.15
CA LEU A 216 3.66 10.90 -15.83
C LEU A 216 4.12 12.34 -15.47
N THR A 217 4.26 13.20 -16.48
CA THR A 217 4.54 14.65 -16.35
C THR A 217 3.42 15.39 -15.62
N ASP A 218 2.15 15.07 -15.90
CA ASP A 218 1.00 15.79 -15.34
C ASP A 218 0.78 15.45 -13.85
N LEU A 219 1.00 14.19 -13.50
CA LEU A 219 1.01 13.74 -12.11
C LEU A 219 2.17 14.36 -11.31
N ALA A 220 3.35 14.53 -11.93
CA ALA A 220 4.49 15.20 -11.31
C ALA A 220 4.23 16.70 -11.09
N ASN A 221 3.63 17.38 -12.06
CA ASN A 221 3.29 18.80 -11.97
C ASN A 221 2.24 19.09 -10.88
N ASN A 222 1.22 18.25 -10.75
CA ASN A 222 0.24 18.37 -9.66
C ASN A 222 0.90 18.18 -8.29
N TYR A 223 1.79 17.20 -8.13
CA TYR A 223 2.48 16.95 -6.85
C TYR A 223 3.42 18.10 -6.44
N LEU A 224 4.08 18.76 -7.40
CA LEU A 224 4.90 19.96 -7.15
C LEU A 224 4.05 21.16 -6.72
N THR A 225 2.86 21.30 -7.29
CA THR A 225 1.93 22.40 -7.00
C THR A 225 1.29 22.26 -5.62
N ASP A 226 0.79 21.07 -5.26
CA ASP A 226 0.19 20.79 -3.94
C ASP A 226 1.19 20.91 -2.78
N ASN A 227 2.49 20.72 -3.04
CA ASN A 227 3.55 20.83 -2.04
C ASN A 227 4.31 22.17 -2.10
N GLY A 228 3.85 23.14 -2.90
CA GLY A 228 4.40 24.50 -2.94
C GLY A 228 5.83 24.63 -3.48
N LEU A 229 6.30 23.68 -4.29
CA LEU A 229 7.64 23.63 -4.85
C LEU A 229 7.63 23.98 -6.35
N THR A 230 7.57 25.27 -6.66
CA THR A 230 7.64 25.76 -8.05
C THR A 230 9.08 25.82 -8.54
N LEU A 231 9.36 25.21 -9.70
CA LEU A 231 10.61 25.41 -10.43
C LEU A 231 10.49 26.66 -11.31
N ASP A 232 11.31 27.68 -11.04
CA ASP A 232 11.31 28.95 -11.75
C ASP A 232 12.19 28.86 -13.03
N PRO A 233 11.64 28.98 -14.25
CA PRO A 233 12.40 28.74 -15.48
C PRO A 233 12.88 30.03 -16.15
N GLU A 234 14.20 30.13 -16.36
CA GLU A 234 14.89 31.07 -17.25
C GLU A 234 14.81 32.58 -16.93
N THR A 235 15.96 33.21 -16.68
CA THR A 235 16.20 34.57 -17.21
C THR A 235 17.69 34.85 -17.43
N SER A 236 18.20 34.49 -18.61
CA SER A 236 19.49 34.99 -19.09
C SER A 236 19.37 36.33 -19.85
N THR A 237 19.84 37.41 -19.22
CA THR A 237 20.49 38.60 -19.82
C THR A 237 19.69 39.55 -20.75
N THR A 238 19.50 40.82 -20.34
CA THR A 238 20.04 42.05 -21.01
C THR A 238 19.67 43.37 -20.29
N THR A 239 20.57 44.36 -20.35
CA THR A 239 20.62 45.70 -19.68
C THR A 239 19.98 46.84 -20.53
N PRO A 240 19.96 48.17 -20.20
CA PRO A 240 20.51 48.99 -19.07
C PRO A 240 19.63 50.19 -18.53
N ILE A 241 20.26 51.09 -17.73
CA ILE A 241 19.93 52.52 -17.39
C ILE A 241 18.91 52.79 -16.23
N SER A 242 19.06 53.76 -15.29
CA SER A 242 20.20 54.54 -14.69
C SER A 242 19.69 55.41 -13.50
N THR A 243 20.60 55.80 -12.57
CA THR A 243 20.48 56.91 -11.55
C THR A 243 19.46 56.70 -10.38
N SER A 244 19.69 57.11 -9.11
CA SER A 244 20.71 58.00 -8.49
C SER A 244 20.97 57.75 -6.97
N THR A 245 22.25 57.70 -6.53
CA THR A 245 22.95 58.56 -5.51
C THR A 245 22.23 59.06 -4.22
N PRO A 246 22.86 59.19 -3.00
CA PRO A 246 24.09 58.61 -2.39
C PRO A 246 24.00 58.22 -0.86
N ALA A 247 25.17 57.85 -0.28
CA ALA A 247 25.63 58.07 1.13
C ALA A 247 25.12 57.11 2.25
N GLU A 248 25.88 56.77 3.30
CA GLU A 248 27.27 57.13 3.67
C GLU A 248 27.96 56.02 4.52
N GLU A 249 29.30 56.06 4.60
CA GLU A 249 30.18 55.15 5.35
C GLU A 249 30.75 55.85 6.59
N ILE A 250 30.71 55.22 7.77
CA ILE A 250 31.51 55.63 8.94
C ILE A 250 32.04 54.40 9.70
N LEU A 251 33.34 54.41 9.99
CA LEU A 251 34.13 53.39 10.71
C LEU A 251 34.30 53.68 12.22
N GLN A 252 34.59 52.61 12.99
CA GLN A 252 35.45 52.47 14.20
C GLN A 252 34.80 51.51 15.21
N GLU A 253 35.35 50.32 15.52
CA GLU A 253 36.66 49.98 16.15
C GLU A 253 36.57 49.97 17.69
N GLU A 254 36.75 48.78 18.30
CA GLU A 254 37.43 48.52 19.59
C GLU A 254 37.34 47.02 19.97
N THR A 255 38.12 46.58 20.96
CA THR A 255 38.68 45.21 21.07
C THR A 255 38.05 44.33 22.20
N PRO A 256 38.38 43.02 22.34
CA PRO A 256 37.53 42.06 23.08
C PRO A 256 37.89 41.92 24.57
N SER A 257 37.03 41.21 25.32
CA SER A 257 37.34 40.71 26.66
C SER A 257 36.99 39.24 26.83
N SER A 258 38.00 38.44 27.20
CA SER A 258 37.90 37.03 27.57
C SER A 258 38.60 36.87 28.92
N THR A 259 37.90 36.32 29.92
CA THR A 259 38.42 36.15 31.28
C THR A 259 38.73 34.68 31.53
N LEU A 260 39.98 34.38 31.90
CA LEU A 260 40.48 33.05 32.24
C LEU A 260 40.27 32.74 33.77
N PRO A 261 40.96 31.78 34.42
CA PRO A 261 40.25 30.70 35.12
C PRO A 261 40.49 30.73 36.64
N ILE A 262 39.89 29.79 37.39
CA ILE A 262 40.30 29.49 38.78
C ILE A 262 40.42 27.97 38.94
N ILE A 263 41.57 27.55 39.48
CA ILE A 263 41.89 26.20 39.97
C ILE A 263 42.01 26.29 41.48
N GLU A 264 41.42 25.37 42.26
CA GLU A 264 41.88 25.14 43.64
C GLU A 264 41.60 23.71 44.16
N GLU A 265 42.55 23.19 44.94
CA GLU A 265 42.84 21.79 45.30
C GLU A 265 43.91 21.80 46.43
N PRO A 266 44.08 20.82 47.36
CA PRO A 266 43.53 19.45 47.49
C PRO A 266 42.94 19.12 48.91
N ALA A 267 42.88 17.82 49.25
CA ALA A 267 43.35 17.19 50.51
C ALA A 267 42.29 16.61 51.50
N PRO A 268 42.64 15.62 52.36
CA PRO A 268 43.43 14.40 52.08
C PRO A 268 43.04 13.09 52.85
N THR A 269 43.63 11.95 52.40
CA THR A 269 44.12 10.75 53.17
C THR A 269 43.22 9.84 54.04
N LEU A 270 43.23 8.53 53.72
CA LEU A 270 43.82 7.36 54.47
C LEU A 270 43.15 6.07 53.93
N ASP A 271 43.81 5.18 53.17
CA ASP A 271 44.86 4.21 53.53
C ASP A 271 44.45 3.12 54.56
N THR A 272 44.34 1.87 54.10
CA THR A 272 44.85 0.66 54.80
C THR A 272 45.04 -0.49 53.80
N SER A 273 46.13 -1.26 53.97
CA SER A 273 46.52 -2.41 53.14
C SER A 273 46.14 -3.77 53.76
N SER A 274 45.86 -4.79 52.95
CA SER A 274 46.04 -6.24 53.25
C SER A 274 45.62 -7.09 52.02
N THR A 275 46.53 -7.60 51.19
CA THR A 275 47.27 -8.89 51.32
C THR A 275 46.46 -10.14 50.92
N THR A 276 46.89 -10.75 49.81
CA THR A 276 46.61 -12.07 49.22
C THR A 276 47.05 -13.26 50.11
N PRO A 277 46.56 -14.53 49.96
CA PRO A 277 46.83 -15.35 48.76
C PRO A 277 45.85 -16.47 48.33
N ILE A 278 45.97 -16.82 47.04
CA ILE A 278 46.06 -18.16 46.40
C ILE A 278 45.75 -19.41 47.28
N GLU A 279 44.77 -20.25 46.90
CA GLU A 279 44.98 -21.63 46.39
C GLU A 279 43.69 -22.46 46.13
N SER A 280 43.71 -23.16 44.98
CA SER A 280 43.31 -24.56 44.73
C SER A 280 41.84 -25.06 44.75
N LEU A 281 41.58 -25.88 43.70
CA LEU A 281 40.42 -26.74 43.36
C LEU A 281 39.20 -26.08 42.69
#